data_AF-A0A1Y0IGU0-F1
#
_entry.id   AF-A0A1Y0IGU0-F1
#
_cell.length_a   1.000
_cell.length_b   1.000
_cell.length_c   1.000
_cell.angle_alpha   90.00
_cell.angle_beta   90.00
_cell.angle_gamma   90.00
#
_symmetry.space_group_name_H-M   'P 1'
#
loop_
_entity.id
_entity.type
_entity.pdbx_description
1 polymer ?
#
loop_
_entity_poly.entity_id
_entity_poly.type
_entity_poly.pdbx_seq_one_letter_code
_entity_poly.pdbx_strand_id
1 'polypeptide(L)'
;MNKLALASALTALTASFGSTTWADCSAREFDADENNVINAYVAFYGRVPDTGGLAFWTQELAGAGGDLSAIMAAFGTSEEFTERFGTLSNAELVNNLYQQLFSRDADSGGLTFYTELLDNNQLTLQEIALEILFGARAEDADNIDNRRLVGQHYVTRAENTGDELDADAMATIITSISDNTDTANLACDNIDVAFEELDNGSGEAITALSDVWIINDSNLRSTYLVDDSGQQILVNIESVESTTINNQSYAKVSTSGIPNYLTTLTQENIDTLNARPKASSDFVSGATTAEAGDVIEFGADIGYRSQSNEGSCAQNAGYGYWPPGPVCPSDQNKTGYFPTQPTPASSDCDNGLSAIGYGINGTSIYNWGDGQSYNSEGVWQTLAPFAEVYDVDICGGHAAQGDYHHHFYSACWAETAGETRTGHSPVYGFAADGYPVYGPWHDSNVTAKSCWQKRDYSASSPTGCGVEGERSCLLVDSYDTTQGTTAASQNGPSTSGTYNSLSGNDFATVAGFFFEDYYFDTACTSQGEAYLDQYNGHDHDGLGYHYHLTVAGPDDLTPAFPFTFGPRYRGQLQDNAIASCSTGQPGGTPGGNGGNQPPDGQRPPQR
;
A
#
# COMPACT_ATOMS: atom_id res chain seq x y z
N MET A 1 16.32 -2.29 14.65
CA MET A 1 15.56 -1.62 15.71
C MET A 1 14.45 -0.85 15.01
N ASN A 2 13.29 -1.48 14.89
CA ASN A 2 12.10 -0.85 14.32
C ASN A 2 11.48 -0.01 15.43
N LYS A 3 11.31 1.29 15.24
CA LYS A 3 10.61 2.20 16.17
C LYS A 3 9.27 2.58 15.55
N LEU A 4 8.17 2.38 16.27
CA LEU A 4 6.80 2.66 15.81
C LEU A 4 6.21 3.88 16.55
N ALA A 5 5.45 4.74 15.86
CA ALA A 5 4.64 5.80 16.45
C ALA A 5 3.19 5.33 16.60
N LEU A 6 2.58 5.44 17.79
CA LEU A 6 1.19 5.00 18.04
C LEU A 6 0.16 5.97 17.43
N ALA A 7 -0.77 5.45 16.63
CA ALA A 7 -1.99 6.14 16.21
C ALA A 7 -3.13 5.93 17.24
N SER A 8 -3.91 6.98 17.48
CA SER A 8 -4.88 7.08 18.59
C SER A 8 -6.07 6.11 18.50
N ALA A 9 -6.28 5.31 19.55
CA ALA A 9 -7.55 4.62 19.83
C ALA A 9 -8.05 4.98 21.24
N LEU A 10 -9.15 5.74 21.33
CA LEU A 10 -9.82 6.09 22.58
C LEU A 10 -11.30 5.69 22.49
N THR A 11 -11.77 4.73 23.28
CA THR A 11 -13.21 4.52 23.52
C THR A 11 -13.52 4.07 24.95
N ALA A 12 -14.73 4.40 25.42
CA ALA A 12 -15.11 4.65 26.81
C ALA A 12 -15.52 3.45 27.71
N LEU A 13 -15.41 3.75 29.00
CA LEU A 13 -15.57 3.01 30.26
C LEU A 13 -16.90 2.28 30.54
N THR A 14 -16.84 1.14 31.25
CA THR A 14 -17.76 0.85 32.38
C THR A 14 -16.99 0.23 33.55
N ALA A 15 -17.16 0.79 34.75
CA ALA A 15 -16.46 0.37 35.97
C ALA A 15 -17.30 -0.59 36.84
N SER A 16 -16.63 -1.47 37.60
CA SER A 16 -17.15 -1.96 38.88
C SER A 16 -16.05 -2.44 39.84
N PHE A 17 -16.27 -2.13 41.11
CA PHE A 17 -15.38 -1.98 42.27
C PHE A 17 -14.58 -3.20 42.77
N GLY A 18 -13.32 -2.94 43.17
CA GLY A 18 -12.90 -3.04 44.57
C GLY A 18 -12.05 -4.24 45.02
N SER A 19 -10.72 -4.12 44.94
CA SER A 19 -9.76 -4.51 45.99
C SER A 19 -8.47 -3.72 45.78
N THR A 20 -7.56 -3.60 46.76
CA THR A 20 -6.24 -2.95 46.55
C THR A 20 -5.42 -3.79 45.57
N THR A 21 -5.65 -3.58 44.28
CA THR A 21 -5.03 -4.28 43.17
C THR A 21 -3.92 -3.40 42.64
N TRP A 22 -2.68 -3.77 42.90
CA TRP A 22 -1.57 -3.27 42.08
C TRP A 22 -1.87 -3.56 40.61
N ALA A 23 -1.35 -2.73 39.70
CA ALA A 23 -1.48 -3.00 38.27
C ALA A 23 -0.90 -4.40 37.95
N ASP A 24 -1.62 -5.21 37.17
CA ASP A 24 -1.24 -6.57 36.78
C ASP A 24 -0.30 -6.53 35.57
N CYS A 25 0.80 -5.81 35.72
CA CYS A 25 1.83 -5.65 34.69
C CYS A 25 2.88 -6.76 34.86
N SER A 26 2.87 -7.74 33.97
CA SER A 26 3.85 -8.84 34.01
C SER A 26 5.25 -8.32 33.69
N ALA A 27 6.20 -8.49 34.60
CA ALA A 27 7.58 -8.05 34.42
C ALA A 27 8.57 -9.06 35.02
N ARG A 28 9.82 -9.05 34.53
CA ARG A 28 10.90 -9.74 35.24
C ARG A 28 11.19 -9.03 36.57
N GLU A 29 12.02 -9.64 37.41
CA GLU A 29 12.50 -8.97 38.62
C GLU A 29 13.45 -7.82 38.23
N PHE A 30 13.27 -6.66 38.87
CA PHE A 30 14.11 -5.47 38.75
C PHE A 30 14.77 -5.13 40.08
N ASP A 31 16.06 -4.85 40.07
CA ASP A 31 16.78 -4.45 41.29
C ASP A 31 16.54 -2.97 41.66
N ALA A 32 17.11 -2.55 42.79
CA ALA A 32 16.93 -1.18 43.29
C ALA A 32 17.52 -0.12 42.35
N ASP A 33 18.63 -0.41 41.69
CA ASP A 33 19.30 0.53 40.80
C ASP A 33 18.52 0.66 39.48
N GLU A 34 18.03 -0.44 38.91
CA GLU A 34 17.17 -0.40 37.72
C GLU A 34 15.87 0.37 37.98
N ASN A 35 15.24 0.16 39.15
CA ASN A 35 14.05 0.92 39.56
C ASN A 35 14.32 2.42 39.68
N ASN A 36 15.47 2.78 40.25
CA ASN A 36 15.89 4.17 40.38
C ASN A 36 16.14 4.83 39.01
N VAL A 37 16.71 4.09 38.06
CA VAL A 37 16.91 4.57 36.69
C VAL A 37 15.58 4.76 35.96
N ILE A 38 14.63 3.81 36.06
CA ILE A 38 13.30 3.96 35.47
C ILE A 38 12.60 5.20 36.02
N ASN A 39 12.59 5.38 37.34
CA ASN A 39 12.00 6.55 37.98
C ASN A 39 12.68 7.86 37.53
N ALA A 40 13.99 7.84 37.34
CA ALA A 40 14.74 8.99 36.86
C ALA A 40 14.31 9.41 35.44
N TYR A 41 14.17 8.45 34.53
CA TYR A 41 13.70 8.70 33.17
C TYR A 41 12.27 9.25 33.15
N VAL A 42 11.36 8.66 33.95
CA VAL A 42 9.97 9.14 34.06
C VAL A 42 9.94 10.56 34.60
N ALA A 43 10.75 10.87 35.61
CA ALA A 43 10.79 12.18 36.25
C ALA A 43 11.31 13.32 35.37
N PHE A 44 12.25 13.01 34.47
CA PHE A 44 12.95 14.03 33.68
C PHE A 44 12.51 14.13 32.23
N TYR A 45 12.19 12.99 31.63
CA TYR A 45 11.88 12.90 30.21
C TYR A 45 10.41 12.56 29.95
N GLY A 46 9.65 12.20 30.99
CA GLY A 46 8.25 11.77 30.87
C GLY A 46 8.07 10.44 30.14
N ARG A 47 9.14 9.64 30.03
CA ARG A 47 9.18 8.34 29.34
C ARG A 47 10.06 7.36 30.11
N VAL A 48 10.09 6.10 29.70
CA VAL A 48 10.94 5.05 30.27
C VAL A 48 12.24 4.91 29.47
N PRO A 49 13.32 4.34 30.04
CA PRO A 49 14.55 4.10 29.30
C PRO A 49 14.34 3.01 28.24
N ASP A 50 15.10 3.12 27.15
CA ASP A 50 15.35 1.97 26.27
C ASP A 50 16.26 0.93 26.96
N THR A 51 16.36 -0.27 26.39
CA THR A 51 17.06 -1.40 27.03
C THR A 51 18.56 -1.10 27.19
N GLY A 52 19.16 -0.42 26.21
CA GLY A 52 20.56 0.00 26.25
C GLY A 52 20.82 1.08 27.30
N GLY A 53 19.93 2.06 27.39
CA GLY A 53 19.96 3.15 28.35
C GLY A 53 19.81 2.64 29.78
N LEU A 54 18.85 1.74 30.04
CA LEU A 54 18.69 1.13 31.36
C LEU A 54 19.97 0.39 31.78
N ALA A 55 20.53 -0.44 30.89
CA ALA A 55 21.74 -1.19 31.18
C ALA A 55 22.95 -0.29 31.47
N PHE A 56 23.14 0.76 30.67
CA PHE A 56 24.23 1.72 30.85
C PHE A 56 24.11 2.47 32.17
N TRP A 57 22.95 3.07 32.44
CA TRP A 57 22.76 3.91 33.63
C TRP A 57 22.72 3.11 34.93
N THR A 58 22.24 1.86 34.89
CA THR A 58 22.30 0.97 36.05
C THR A 58 23.75 0.63 36.41
N GLN A 59 24.61 0.39 35.41
CA GLN A 59 26.04 0.18 35.64
C GLN A 59 26.73 1.41 36.24
N GLU A 60 26.45 2.59 35.70
CA GLU A 60 27.00 3.85 36.23
C GLU A 60 26.49 4.11 37.67
N LEU A 61 25.21 3.86 37.94
CA LEU A 61 24.61 4.02 39.28
C LEU A 61 25.27 3.10 40.32
N ALA A 62 25.48 1.84 39.96
CA ALA A 62 26.16 0.87 40.82
C ALA A 62 27.62 1.30 41.09
N GLY A 63 28.31 1.84 40.08
CA GLY A 63 29.66 2.41 40.21
C GLY A 63 29.72 3.64 41.12
N ALA A 64 28.64 4.43 41.16
CA ALA A 64 28.46 5.58 42.03
C ALA A 64 27.93 5.24 43.43
N GLY A 65 27.63 3.96 43.70
CA GLY A 65 27.10 3.51 44.99
C GLY A 65 25.64 3.91 45.24
N GLY A 66 24.83 4.02 44.18
CA GLY A 66 23.41 4.38 44.26
C GLY A 66 23.14 5.89 44.22
N ASP A 67 24.15 6.72 43.94
CA ASP A 67 24.00 8.17 43.87
C ASP A 67 23.49 8.63 42.48
N LEU A 68 22.21 9.01 42.42
CA LEU A 68 21.56 9.50 41.21
C LEU A 68 22.07 10.87 40.73
N SER A 69 22.80 11.63 41.56
CA SER A 69 23.22 12.99 41.22
C SER A 69 24.06 13.08 39.93
N ALA A 70 24.92 12.08 39.69
CA ALA A 70 25.75 12.00 38.50
C ALA A 70 24.92 11.73 37.23
N ILE A 71 23.90 10.88 37.33
CA ILE A 71 22.99 10.54 36.23
C ILE A 71 22.14 11.77 35.86
N MET A 72 21.57 12.42 36.87
CA MET A 72 20.72 13.59 36.65
C MET A 72 21.51 14.77 36.09
N ALA A 73 22.76 14.97 36.53
CA ALA A 73 23.65 15.97 35.93
C ALA A 73 23.89 15.70 34.44
N ALA A 74 24.10 14.44 34.04
CA ALA A 74 24.24 14.07 32.63
C ALA A 74 22.96 14.35 31.84
N PHE A 75 21.78 14.02 32.39
CA PHE A 75 20.49 14.30 31.75
C PHE A 75 20.26 15.80 31.53
N GLY A 76 20.54 16.61 32.54
CA GLY A 76 20.40 18.06 32.51
C GLY A 76 21.29 18.81 31.52
N THR A 77 22.31 18.14 30.99
CA THR A 77 23.24 18.72 30.00
C THR A 77 23.15 18.05 28.63
N SER A 78 22.16 17.18 28.43
CA SER A 78 21.96 16.47 27.18
C SER A 78 21.40 17.37 26.08
N GLU A 79 21.61 16.97 24.82
CA GLU A 79 21.01 17.61 23.64
C GLU A 79 19.48 17.53 23.72
N GLU A 80 18.94 16.35 24.09
CA GLU A 80 17.50 16.11 24.32
C GLU A 80 16.90 17.09 25.35
N PHE A 81 17.60 17.33 26.46
CA PHE A 81 17.16 18.31 27.47
C PHE A 81 17.13 19.74 26.91
N THR A 82 18.17 20.12 26.16
CA THR A 82 18.28 21.47 25.59
C THR A 82 17.18 21.73 24.56
N GLU A 83 16.91 20.76 23.70
CA GLU A 83 15.87 20.85 22.67
C GLU A 83 14.46 20.95 23.26
N ARG A 84 14.16 20.14 24.29
CA ARG A 84 12.82 20.06 24.86
C ARG A 84 12.53 21.13 25.90
N PHE A 85 13.53 21.55 26.67
CA PHE A 85 13.32 22.35 27.87
C PHE A 85 14.15 23.64 27.91
N GLY A 86 15.15 23.81 27.04
CA GLY A 86 16.10 24.92 27.10
C GLY A 86 15.52 26.32 26.85
N THR A 87 14.27 26.43 26.40
CA THR A 87 13.57 27.70 26.14
C THR A 87 12.52 28.07 27.20
N LEU A 88 12.24 27.17 28.15
CA LEU A 88 11.23 27.37 29.19
C LEU A 88 11.76 28.23 30.34
N SER A 89 10.88 29.00 30.97
CA SER A 89 11.19 29.70 32.22
C SER A 89 11.31 28.73 33.39
N ASN A 90 11.98 29.14 34.47
CA ASN A 90 12.13 28.32 35.67
C ASN A 90 10.79 27.89 36.29
N ALA A 91 9.74 28.72 36.19
CA ALA A 91 8.40 28.34 36.62
C ALA A 91 7.77 27.28 35.69
N GLU A 92 7.94 27.41 34.38
CA GLU A 92 7.45 26.42 33.41
C GLU A 92 8.20 25.08 33.55
N LEU A 93 9.51 25.12 33.81
CA LEU A 93 10.33 23.94 34.07
C LEU A 93 9.86 23.19 35.33
N VAL A 94 9.68 23.91 36.45
CA VAL A 94 9.18 23.31 37.70
C VAL A 94 7.78 22.73 37.50
N ASN A 95 6.87 23.46 36.86
CA ASN A 95 5.52 22.96 36.61
C ASN A 95 5.52 21.74 35.68
N ASN A 96 6.43 21.70 34.70
CA ASN A 96 6.58 20.56 33.82
C ASN A 96 7.03 19.29 34.57
N LEU A 97 7.90 19.40 35.58
CA LEU A 97 8.26 18.26 36.44
C LEU A 97 7.03 17.67 37.16
N TYR A 98 6.13 18.52 37.67
CA TYR A 98 4.88 18.07 38.30
C TYR A 98 3.95 17.38 37.30
N GLN A 99 3.85 17.91 36.08
CA GLN A 99 3.06 17.28 35.01
C GLN A 99 3.64 15.92 34.61
N GLN A 100 4.96 15.82 34.46
CA GLN A 100 5.64 14.56 34.12
C GLN A 100 5.55 13.52 35.24
N LEU A 101 5.65 13.92 36.51
CA LEU A 101 5.65 13.00 37.65
C LEU A 101 4.25 12.62 38.14
N PHE A 102 3.31 13.57 38.14
CA PHE A 102 2.02 13.45 38.82
C PHE A 102 0.81 13.71 37.94
N SER A 103 1.00 14.03 36.64
CA SER A 103 -0.10 14.36 35.71
C SER A 103 -0.96 15.55 36.16
N ARG A 104 -0.36 16.49 36.90
CA ARG A 104 -1.04 17.69 37.42
C ARG A 104 -0.09 18.85 37.53
N ASP A 105 -0.64 20.07 37.59
CA ASP A 105 0.15 21.26 37.86
C ASP A 105 0.67 21.24 39.31
N ALA A 106 1.80 21.92 39.51
CA ALA A 106 2.29 22.25 40.83
C ALA A 106 1.27 23.12 41.56
N ASP A 107 1.02 22.86 42.84
CA ASP A 107 0.25 23.79 43.64
C ASP A 107 1.02 25.11 43.79
N SER A 108 0.30 26.20 44.06
CA SER A 108 0.91 27.54 44.13
C SER A 108 2.08 27.64 45.13
N GLY A 109 2.06 26.85 46.21
CA GLY A 109 3.12 26.82 47.21
C GLY A 109 4.35 26.06 46.72
N GLY A 110 4.15 24.84 46.20
CA GLY A 110 5.21 24.02 45.62
C GLY A 110 5.91 24.71 44.44
N LEU A 111 5.13 25.29 43.51
CA LEU A 111 5.65 26.02 42.37
C LEU A 111 6.54 27.19 42.82
N THR A 112 6.03 28.04 43.72
CA THR A 112 6.78 29.20 44.23
C THR A 112 8.06 28.76 44.92
N PHE A 113 7.99 27.74 45.78
CA PHE A 113 9.15 27.26 46.54
C PHE A 113 10.28 26.75 45.63
N TYR A 114 9.97 25.85 44.69
CA TYR A 114 10.99 25.27 43.83
C TYR A 114 11.50 26.27 42.77
N THR A 115 10.64 27.15 42.25
CA THR A 115 11.08 28.22 41.34
C THR A 115 12.04 29.19 42.04
N GLU A 116 11.78 29.59 43.29
CA GLU A 116 12.70 30.45 44.04
C GLU A 116 14.07 29.78 44.29
N LEU A 117 14.09 28.47 44.57
CA LEU A 117 15.33 27.72 44.74
C LEU A 117 16.13 27.63 43.44
N LEU A 118 15.44 27.45 42.31
CA LEU A 118 16.05 27.39 40.98
C LEU A 118 16.57 28.76 40.53
N ASP A 119 15.79 29.83 40.71
CA ASP A 119 16.18 31.22 40.39
C ASP A 119 17.43 31.66 41.14
N ASN A 120 17.56 31.22 42.40
CA ASN A 120 18.70 31.57 43.25
C ASN A 120 19.90 30.61 43.11
N ASN A 121 19.85 29.63 42.18
CA ASN A 121 20.85 28.56 42.02
C ASN A 121 21.14 27.81 43.32
N GLN A 122 20.13 27.68 44.19
CA GLN A 122 20.25 26.93 45.44
C GLN A 122 20.03 25.43 45.22
N LEU A 123 19.17 25.09 44.27
CA LEU A 123 19.04 23.76 43.69
C LEU A 123 19.05 23.88 42.17
N THR A 124 19.61 22.89 41.53
CA THR A 124 19.46 22.65 40.10
C THR A 124 18.07 22.07 39.80
N LEU A 125 17.61 22.17 38.55
CA LEU A 125 16.35 21.53 38.14
C LEU A 125 16.40 20.02 38.41
N GLN A 126 17.60 19.45 38.35
CA GLN A 126 17.86 18.05 38.56
C GLN A 126 17.59 17.61 40.01
N GLU A 127 18.13 18.39 40.95
CA GLU A 127 17.91 18.15 42.38
C GLU A 127 16.44 18.36 42.74
N ILE A 128 15.78 19.35 42.12
CA ILE A 128 14.35 19.59 42.32
C ILE A 128 13.51 18.38 41.87
N ALA A 129 13.78 17.81 40.70
CA ALA A 129 13.06 16.63 40.22
C ALA A 129 13.23 15.41 41.15
N LEU A 130 14.42 15.21 41.72
CA LEU A 130 14.68 14.17 42.72
C LEU A 130 13.93 14.43 44.04
N GLU A 131 13.93 15.67 44.52
CA GLU A 131 13.19 16.05 45.73
C GLU A 131 11.68 15.84 45.55
N ILE A 132 11.14 16.14 44.37
CA ILE A 132 9.72 15.92 44.06
C ILE A 132 9.43 14.41 43.97
N LEU A 133 10.26 13.65 43.24
CA LEU A 133 10.13 12.20 43.08
C LEU A 133 10.15 11.46 44.43
N PHE A 134 11.15 11.72 45.26
CA PHE A 134 11.28 11.05 46.57
C PHE A 134 10.39 11.65 47.67
N GLY A 135 9.89 12.87 47.44
CA GLY A 135 8.96 13.56 48.32
C GLY A 135 7.49 13.16 48.12
N ALA A 136 7.18 12.42 47.06
CA ALA A 136 5.83 12.02 46.69
C ALA A 136 5.13 11.18 47.77
N ARG A 137 3.82 11.39 47.94
CA ARG A 137 3.00 10.70 48.94
C ARG A 137 1.59 10.49 48.40
N ALA A 138 0.88 9.51 48.96
CA ALA A 138 -0.51 9.22 48.61
C ALA A 138 -0.67 9.06 47.08
N GLU A 139 -1.62 9.76 46.46
CA GLU A 139 -1.94 9.62 45.04
C GLU A 139 -0.72 9.92 44.13
N ASP A 140 0.15 10.85 44.54
CA ASP A 140 1.39 11.15 43.80
C ASP A 140 2.39 9.98 43.85
N ALA A 141 2.43 9.23 44.96
CA ALA A 141 3.27 8.04 45.09
C ALA A 141 2.69 6.86 44.30
N ASP A 142 1.36 6.69 44.33
CA ASP A 142 0.66 5.67 43.56
C ASP A 142 0.84 5.88 42.04
N ASN A 143 0.85 7.14 41.57
CA ASN A 143 1.13 7.48 40.17
C ASN A 143 2.56 7.09 39.76
N ILE A 144 3.57 7.40 40.56
CA ILE A 144 4.96 7.00 40.30
C ILE A 144 5.07 5.47 40.26
N ASP A 145 4.48 4.78 41.22
CA ASP A 145 4.53 3.32 41.27
C ASP A 145 3.86 2.67 40.05
N ASN A 146 2.71 3.18 39.62
CA ASN A 146 2.02 2.73 38.42
C ASN A 146 2.88 2.92 37.15
N ARG A 147 3.52 4.08 36.99
CA ARG A 147 4.41 4.36 35.85
C ARG A 147 5.66 3.49 35.86
N ARG A 148 6.22 3.24 37.04
CA ARG A 148 7.35 2.33 37.22
C ARG A 148 6.97 0.90 36.82
N LEU A 149 5.81 0.40 37.25
CA LEU A 149 5.32 -0.94 36.88
C LEU A 149 5.14 -1.08 35.36
N VAL A 150 4.56 -0.07 34.70
CA VAL A 150 4.43 -0.04 33.24
C VAL A 150 5.80 -0.01 32.55
N GLY A 151 6.75 0.76 33.07
CA GLY A 151 8.12 0.79 32.56
C GLY A 151 8.87 -0.53 32.70
N GLN A 152 8.69 -1.23 33.83
CA GLN A 152 9.24 -2.56 34.03
C GLN A 152 8.66 -3.58 33.04
N HIS A 153 7.35 -3.51 32.80
CA HIS A 153 6.68 -4.35 31.81
C HIS A 153 7.22 -4.08 30.39
N TYR A 154 7.29 -2.82 29.97
CA TYR A 154 7.91 -2.42 28.71
C TYR A 154 9.32 -2.98 28.53
N VAL A 155 10.21 -2.72 29.48
CA VAL A 155 11.60 -3.16 29.39
C VAL A 155 11.68 -4.68 29.32
N THR A 156 10.85 -5.39 30.09
CA THR A 156 10.79 -6.86 30.04
C THR A 156 10.40 -7.35 28.64
N ARG A 157 9.40 -6.72 28.01
CA ARG A 157 8.98 -7.05 26.63
C ARG A 157 10.09 -6.73 25.62
N ALA A 158 10.71 -5.56 25.73
CA ALA A 158 11.80 -5.12 24.86
C ALA A 158 13.03 -6.03 24.93
N GLU A 159 13.45 -6.44 26.13
CA GLU A 159 14.57 -7.37 26.32
C GLU A 159 14.28 -8.77 25.80
N ASN A 160 13.03 -9.25 25.96
CA ASN A 160 12.63 -10.58 25.50
C ASN A 160 12.54 -10.68 23.97
N THR A 161 12.16 -9.59 23.30
CA THR A 161 11.92 -9.55 21.84
C THR A 161 13.12 -9.00 21.07
N GLY A 162 13.87 -8.06 21.65
CA GLY A 162 14.90 -7.30 20.97
C GLY A 162 14.38 -6.08 20.19
N ASP A 163 13.09 -5.77 20.31
CA ASP A 163 12.42 -4.62 19.68
C ASP A 163 12.14 -3.51 20.71
N GLU A 164 12.01 -2.27 20.23
CA GLU A 164 11.81 -1.09 21.07
C GLU A 164 10.76 -0.15 20.48
N LEU A 165 9.90 0.40 21.34
CA LEU A 165 8.94 1.41 20.93
C LEU A 165 9.62 2.77 20.75
N ASP A 166 9.01 3.64 19.94
CA ASP A 166 9.52 5.00 19.79
C ASP A 166 9.42 5.78 21.12
N ALA A 167 10.38 6.68 21.35
CA ALA A 167 10.47 7.44 22.59
C ALA A 167 9.26 8.35 22.82
N ASP A 168 8.67 8.91 21.75
CA ASP A 168 7.49 9.78 21.84
C ASP A 168 6.20 8.97 22.06
N ALA A 169 6.13 7.77 21.46
CA ALA A 169 5.08 6.80 21.73
C ALA A 169 5.09 6.38 23.21
N MET A 170 6.26 6.06 23.75
CA MET A 170 6.40 5.73 25.17
C MET A 170 6.10 6.93 26.08
N ALA A 171 6.46 8.15 25.69
CA ALA A 171 6.08 9.34 26.44
C ALA A 171 4.56 9.52 26.49
N THR A 172 3.86 9.23 25.39
CA THR A 172 2.39 9.30 25.31
C THR A 172 1.74 8.27 26.24
N ILE A 173 2.25 7.04 26.25
CA ILE A 173 1.74 5.98 27.14
C ILE A 173 1.98 6.36 28.60
N ILE A 174 3.18 6.79 28.96
CA ILE A 174 3.54 7.14 30.35
C ILE A 174 2.74 8.34 30.86
N THR A 175 2.51 9.36 30.02
CA THR A 175 1.72 10.53 30.40
C THR A 175 0.23 10.22 30.60
N SER A 176 -0.30 9.17 29.97
CA SER A 176 -1.70 8.73 30.15
C SER A 176 -1.98 8.06 31.51
N ILE A 177 -0.94 7.67 32.24
CA ILE A 177 -1.05 6.96 33.53
C ILE A 177 -1.34 7.96 34.66
N SER A 178 -2.19 7.51 35.59
CA SER A 178 -2.58 8.22 36.80
C SER A 178 -2.38 7.36 38.05
N ASP A 179 -2.81 7.87 39.21
CA ASP A 179 -2.93 7.12 40.46
C ASP A 179 -3.94 5.95 40.36
N ASN A 180 -4.83 5.95 39.36
CA ASN A 180 -5.74 4.85 39.10
C ASN A 180 -5.03 3.66 38.43
N THR A 181 -5.03 2.51 39.11
CA THR A 181 -4.45 1.24 38.65
C THR A 181 -5.04 0.74 37.33
N ASP A 182 -6.27 1.09 36.99
CA ASP A 182 -6.88 0.75 35.69
C ASP A 182 -6.15 1.43 34.52
N THR A 183 -5.62 2.65 34.74
CA THR A 183 -4.84 3.35 33.70
C THR A 183 -3.47 2.70 33.47
N ALA A 184 -2.89 2.10 34.51
CA ALA A 184 -1.65 1.34 34.41
C ALA A 184 -1.86 -0.03 33.75
N ASN A 185 -2.93 -0.73 34.10
CA ASN A 185 -3.32 -1.98 33.44
C ASN A 185 -3.51 -1.78 31.93
N LEU A 186 -4.29 -0.75 31.56
CA LEU A 186 -4.52 -0.41 30.16
C LEU A 186 -3.21 -0.04 29.44
N ALA A 187 -2.30 0.66 30.12
CA ALA A 187 -1.00 0.98 29.54
C ALA A 187 -0.13 -0.27 29.30
N CYS A 188 -0.17 -1.26 30.20
CA CYS A 188 0.49 -2.55 30.01
C CYS A 188 -0.15 -3.35 28.88
N ASP A 189 -1.49 -3.42 28.82
CA ASP A 189 -2.20 -4.06 27.70
C ASP A 189 -1.84 -3.41 26.35
N ASN A 190 -1.78 -2.08 26.29
CA ASN A 190 -1.39 -1.36 25.07
C ASN A 190 0.07 -1.63 24.66
N ILE A 191 0.96 -1.87 25.63
CA ILE A 191 2.35 -2.24 25.36
C ILE A 191 2.42 -3.67 24.87
N ASP A 192 1.68 -4.60 25.48
CA ASP A 192 1.57 -5.98 24.98
C ASP A 192 1.03 -6.00 23.55
N VAL A 193 -0.03 -5.23 23.25
CA VAL A 193 -0.57 -5.06 21.90
C VAL A 193 0.49 -4.45 20.96
N ALA A 194 1.19 -3.39 21.35
CA ALA A 194 2.22 -2.79 20.50
C ALA A 194 3.41 -3.73 20.24
N PHE A 195 3.79 -4.57 21.21
CA PHE A 195 4.79 -5.62 20.99
C PHE A 195 4.23 -6.80 20.22
N GLU A 196 2.94 -7.12 20.36
CA GLU A 196 2.24 -8.04 19.48
C GLU A 196 2.15 -7.48 18.06
N GLU A 197 2.04 -6.17 17.84
CA GLU A 197 2.10 -5.53 16.51
C GLU A 197 3.53 -5.56 15.93
N LEU A 198 4.56 -5.50 16.78
CA LEU A 198 5.97 -5.67 16.38
C LEU A 198 6.29 -7.15 16.04
N ASP A 199 5.81 -8.09 16.86
CA ASP A 199 5.92 -9.55 16.65
C ASP A 199 5.03 -10.01 15.46
N ASN A 200 3.82 -9.45 15.38
CA ASN A 200 2.89 -9.49 14.26
C ASN A 200 3.16 -8.41 13.22
N GLY A 201 4.41 -7.89 13.13
CA GLY A 201 4.83 -7.20 11.91
C GLY A 201 4.61 -8.10 10.68
N SER A 202 4.60 -9.42 10.89
CA SER A 202 4.18 -10.43 9.91
C SER A 202 2.74 -10.94 10.04
N GLY A 203 1.92 -10.44 10.97
CA GLY A 203 0.61 -11.00 11.33
C GLY A 203 -0.57 -10.05 11.13
N GLU A 204 -0.48 -8.78 11.52
CA GLU A 204 -1.58 -7.81 11.30
C GLU A 204 -1.56 -7.23 9.90
N ALA A 205 -0.38 -6.99 9.32
CA ALA A 205 -0.28 -6.81 7.87
C ALA A 205 -0.89 -8.01 7.15
N ILE A 206 -0.70 -9.25 7.64
CA ILE A 206 -1.24 -10.45 6.96
C ILE A 206 -2.74 -10.68 7.22
N THR A 207 -3.28 -10.32 8.39
CA THR A 207 -4.71 -10.44 8.70
C THR A 207 -5.50 -9.35 7.98
N ALA A 208 -4.97 -8.12 7.93
CA ALA A 208 -5.51 -7.05 7.09
C ALA A 208 -5.36 -7.36 5.59
N LEU A 209 -4.30 -8.05 5.16
CA LEU A 209 -4.16 -8.52 3.77
C LEU A 209 -5.14 -9.66 3.46
N SER A 210 -5.38 -10.62 4.36
CA SER A 210 -6.37 -11.70 4.15
C SER A 210 -7.81 -11.21 4.11
N ASP A 211 -8.14 -10.15 4.87
CA ASP A 211 -9.49 -9.56 4.92
C ASP A 211 -9.84 -8.76 3.66
N VAL A 212 -8.83 -8.34 2.89
CA VAL A 212 -9.01 -7.59 1.63
C VAL A 212 -9.28 -8.53 0.45
N TRP A 213 -8.77 -9.76 0.47
CA TRP A 213 -9.01 -10.74 -0.58
C TRP A 213 -10.44 -11.31 -0.50
N ILE A 214 -11.08 -11.47 -1.65
CA ILE A 214 -12.40 -12.10 -1.75
C ILE A 214 -12.22 -13.62 -1.85
N ILE A 215 -12.21 -14.27 -0.69
CA ILE A 215 -12.00 -15.72 -0.57
C ILE A 215 -13.32 -16.48 -0.78
N ASN A 216 -13.27 -17.51 -1.60
CA ASN A 216 -14.37 -18.40 -1.93
C ASN A 216 -14.40 -19.63 -1.00
N ASP A 217 -14.75 -19.41 0.26
CA ASP A 217 -14.82 -20.47 1.28
C ASP A 217 -15.98 -21.46 1.07
N SER A 218 -16.93 -21.13 0.18
CA SER A 218 -18.13 -21.93 -0.07
C SER A 218 -18.06 -22.77 -1.34
N ASN A 219 -16.90 -22.82 -2.01
CA ASN A 219 -16.72 -23.53 -3.28
C ASN A 219 -17.74 -23.10 -4.35
N LEU A 220 -18.07 -21.79 -4.41
CA LEU A 220 -18.89 -21.21 -5.46
C LEU A 220 -18.24 -21.44 -6.82
N ARG A 221 -19.06 -21.71 -7.82
CA ARG A 221 -18.62 -21.98 -9.18
C ARG A 221 -19.36 -21.10 -10.17
N SER A 222 -18.70 -20.77 -11.26
CA SER A 222 -19.27 -19.97 -12.34
C SER A 222 -20.47 -20.71 -12.93
N THR A 223 -21.57 -19.98 -13.12
CA THR A 223 -22.75 -20.49 -13.83
C THR A 223 -22.42 -20.83 -15.28
N TYR A 224 -21.57 -20.02 -15.93
CA TYR A 224 -21.40 -19.99 -17.38
C TYR A 224 -20.04 -20.48 -17.89
N LEU A 225 -19.03 -20.61 -17.02
CA LEU A 225 -17.69 -21.03 -17.42
C LEU A 225 -17.37 -22.42 -16.87
N VAL A 226 -16.88 -23.28 -17.75
CA VAL A 226 -16.50 -24.67 -17.45
C VAL A 226 -15.06 -24.94 -17.86
N ASP A 227 -14.40 -25.84 -17.13
CA ASP A 227 -13.06 -26.34 -17.43
C ASP A 227 -13.07 -27.33 -18.61
N ASP A 228 -11.89 -27.83 -18.98
CA ASP A 228 -11.71 -28.81 -20.07
C ASP A 228 -12.45 -30.14 -19.84
N SER A 229 -12.83 -30.44 -18.59
CA SER A 229 -13.62 -31.62 -18.23
C SER A 229 -15.14 -31.36 -18.31
N GLY A 230 -15.55 -30.12 -18.54
CA GLY A 230 -16.94 -29.67 -18.55
C GLY A 230 -17.50 -29.37 -17.16
N GLN A 231 -16.65 -29.28 -16.13
CA GLN A 231 -17.04 -28.92 -14.77
C GLN A 231 -16.99 -27.40 -14.61
N GLN A 232 -17.96 -26.81 -13.90
CA GLN A 232 -17.98 -25.36 -13.65
C GLN A 232 -16.73 -24.92 -12.86
N ILE A 233 -16.11 -23.82 -13.28
CA ILE A 233 -14.85 -23.32 -12.71
C ILE A 233 -15.12 -22.62 -11.36
N LEU A 234 -14.22 -22.75 -10.38
CA LEU A 234 -14.31 -22.00 -9.12
C LEU A 234 -14.16 -20.50 -9.38
N VAL A 235 -14.94 -19.68 -8.70
CA VAL A 235 -14.84 -18.20 -8.82
C VAL A 235 -14.06 -17.59 -7.66
N ASN A 236 -13.54 -16.38 -7.86
CA ASN A 236 -12.74 -15.61 -6.92
C ASN A 236 -11.48 -16.35 -6.45
N ILE A 237 -10.95 -16.00 -5.26
CA ILE A 237 -9.76 -16.62 -4.70
C ILE A 237 -10.12 -17.89 -3.95
N GLU A 238 -9.40 -18.97 -4.20
CA GLU A 238 -9.63 -20.27 -3.55
C GLU A 238 -8.98 -20.33 -2.17
N SER A 239 -7.78 -19.76 -2.04
CA SER A 239 -7.11 -19.64 -0.74
C SER A 239 -6.09 -18.52 -0.71
N VAL A 240 -5.88 -17.99 0.50
CA VAL A 240 -4.77 -17.10 0.84
C VAL A 240 -4.06 -17.73 2.04
N GLU A 241 -2.80 -18.12 1.85
CA GLU A 241 -1.98 -18.78 2.87
C GLU A 241 -0.79 -17.89 3.25
N SER A 242 -0.58 -17.68 4.54
CA SER A 242 0.64 -17.06 5.03
C SER A 242 1.81 -18.03 4.87
N THR A 243 2.90 -17.58 4.25
CA THR A 243 4.10 -18.40 4.10
C THR A 243 5.37 -17.56 4.21
N THR A 244 6.44 -18.17 4.71
CA THR A 244 7.75 -17.53 4.84
C THR A 244 8.75 -18.25 3.97
N ILE A 245 9.38 -17.53 3.05
CA ILE A 245 10.41 -18.05 2.14
C ILE A 245 11.64 -17.14 2.29
N ASN A 246 12.79 -17.72 2.64
CA ASN A 246 14.05 -16.98 2.82
C ASN A 246 13.94 -15.78 3.79
N ASN A 247 13.24 -15.95 4.91
CA ASN A 247 12.95 -14.91 5.91
C ASN A 247 12.09 -13.73 5.42
N GLN A 248 11.48 -13.83 4.24
CA GLN A 248 10.46 -12.89 3.78
C GLN A 248 9.08 -13.53 3.94
N SER A 249 8.14 -12.79 4.51
CA SER A 249 6.74 -13.21 4.64
C SER A 249 5.93 -12.83 3.40
N TYR A 250 5.04 -13.73 2.99
CA TYR A 250 4.20 -13.62 1.81
C TYR A 250 2.76 -14.00 2.11
N ALA A 251 1.83 -13.36 1.41
CA ALA A 251 0.52 -13.90 1.11
C ALA A 251 0.63 -14.76 -0.16
N LYS A 252 0.46 -16.06 -0.02
CA LYS A 252 0.38 -17.00 -1.14
C LYS A 252 -1.08 -17.14 -1.55
N VAL A 253 -1.42 -16.61 -2.71
CA VAL A 253 -2.79 -16.56 -3.25
C VAL A 253 -2.96 -17.63 -4.31
N SER A 254 -3.94 -18.52 -4.17
CA SER A 254 -4.31 -19.51 -5.19
C SER A 254 -5.71 -19.20 -5.75
N THR A 255 -5.84 -19.21 -7.07
CA THR A 255 -7.09 -18.83 -7.76
C THR A 255 -7.15 -19.43 -9.17
N SER A 256 -8.38 -19.68 -9.65
CA SER A 256 -8.66 -20.01 -11.05
C SER A 256 -8.45 -18.81 -12.00
N GLY A 257 -8.42 -17.58 -11.47
CA GLY A 257 -8.42 -16.34 -12.25
C GLY A 257 -9.80 -15.89 -12.73
N ILE A 258 -10.88 -16.59 -12.34
CA ILE A 258 -12.24 -16.27 -12.76
C ILE A 258 -12.97 -15.47 -11.68
N PRO A 259 -13.45 -14.24 -11.95
CA PRO A 259 -14.19 -13.44 -10.99
C PRO A 259 -15.65 -13.90 -10.86
N ASN A 260 -16.33 -13.48 -9.78
CA ASN A 260 -17.77 -13.61 -9.61
C ASN A 260 -18.51 -12.28 -9.85
N TYR A 261 -18.23 -11.60 -10.97
CA TYR A 261 -18.89 -10.32 -11.26
C TYR A 261 -20.39 -10.49 -11.48
N LEU A 262 -21.14 -9.53 -10.95
CA LEU A 262 -22.57 -9.38 -11.14
C LEU A 262 -22.82 -7.90 -11.41
N THR A 263 -23.25 -7.55 -12.61
CA THR A 263 -23.39 -6.14 -13.03
C THR A 263 -24.78 -5.83 -13.52
N THR A 264 -25.35 -4.69 -13.12
CA THR A 264 -26.64 -4.23 -13.62
C THR A 264 -26.44 -3.26 -14.78
N LEU A 265 -26.91 -3.60 -15.97
CA LEU A 265 -26.74 -2.76 -17.15
C LEU A 265 -27.67 -1.54 -17.09
N THR A 266 -27.10 -0.35 -17.25
CA THR A 266 -27.85 0.90 -17.39
C THR A 266 -28.22 1.14 -18.85
N GLN A 267 -29.11 2.10 -19.12
CA GLN A 267 -29.42 2.53 -20.48
C GLN A 267 -28.16 3.04 -21.22
N GLU A 268 -27.26 3.73 -20.52
CA GLU A 268 -25.98 4.19 -21.09
C GLU A 268 -25.10 3.02 -21.53
N ASN A 269 -25.10 1.92 -20.77
CA ASN A 269 -24.37 0.71 -21.18
C ASN A 269 -24.97 0.11 -22.45
N ILE A 270 -26.30 0.00 -22.55
CA ILE A 270 -26.99 -0.51 -23.75
C ILE A 270 -26.70 0.38 -24.95
N ASP A 271 -26.78 1.70 -24.78
CA ASP A 271 -26.50 2.67 -25.84
C ASP A 271 -25.04 2.55 -26.31
N THR A 272 -24.09 2.41 -25.37
CA THR A 272 -22.66 2.22 -25.68
C THR A 272 -22.40 0.94 -26.45
N LEU A 273 -22.98 -0.20 -26.01
CA LEU A 273 -22.85 -1.48 -26.70
C LEU A 273 -23.39 -1.41 -28.13
N ASN A 274 -24.55 -0.79 -28.33
CA ASN A 274 -25.16 -0.68 -29.64
C ASN A 274 -24.52 0.41 -30.53
N ALA A 275 -23.81 1.37 -29.94
CA ALA A 275 -23.06 2.41 -30.67
C ALA A 275 -21.66 1.97 -31.11
N ARG A 276 -21.23 0.75 -30.76
CA ARG A 276 -19.92 0.21 -31.18
C ARG A 276 -19.76 0.30 -32.70
N PRO A 277 -18.57 0.68 -33.23
CA PRO A 277 -18.36 0.86 -34.66
C PRO A 277 -18.74 -0.35 -35.51
N LYS A 278 -18.62 -1.54 -34.92
CA LYS A 278 -18.88 -2.84 -35.56
C LYS A 278 -20.03 -3.62 -34.93
N ALA A 279 -20.97 -2.97 -34.23
CA ALA A 279 -22.10 -3.64 -33.57
C ALA A 279 -22.82 -4.68 -34.46
N SER A 280 -23.01 -4.38 -35.75
CA SER A 280 -23.66 -5.30 -36.71
C SER A 280 -22.95 -6.65 -36.90
N SER A 281 -21.63 -6.71 -36.71
CA SER A 281 -20.83 -7.93 -36.78
C SER A 281 -20.46 -8.48 -35.41
N ASP A 282 -20.29 -7.57 -34.43
CA ASP A 282 -19.92 -7.91 -33.05
C ASP A 282 -21.03 -8.69 -32.35
N PHE A 283 -22.29 -8.41 -32.65
CA PHE A 283 -23.44 -9.12 -32.10
C PHE A 283 -24.08 -10.06 -33.12
N VAL A 284 -24.64 -11.17 -32.65
CA VAL A 284 -25.30 -12.18 -33.50
C VAL A 284 -26.52 -11.59 -34.22
N SER A 285 -27.30 -10.77 -33.52
CA SER A 285 -28.48 -10.06 -34.04
C SER A 285 -28.15 -8.65 -34.60
N GLY A 286 -26.88 -8.24 -34.50
CA GLY A 286 -26.40 -6.90 -34.87
C GLY A 286 -26.58 -5.81 -33.80
N ALA A 287 -27.06 -6.18 -32.61
CA ALA A 287 -27.17 -5.35 -31.41
C ALA A 287 -27.11 -6.26 -30.17
N THR A 288 -26.85 -5.71 -28.98
CA THR A 288 -26.96 -6.50 -27.75
C THR A 288 -28.38 -7.01 -27.55
N THR A 289 -28.53 -8.20 -26.98
CA THR A 289 -29.83 -8.75 -26.56
C THR A 289 -30.21 -8.37 -25.14
N ALA A 290 -29.29 -7.77 -24.38
CA ALA A 290 -29.56 -7.31 -23.03
C ALA A 290 -30.36 -6.00 -23.04
N GLU A 291 -31.11 -5.77 -21.97
CA GLU A 291 -31.92 -4.59 -21.73
C GLU A 291 -31.44 -3.83 -20.48
N ALA A 292 -31.77 -2.54 -20.41
CA ALA A 292 -31.44 -1.74 -19.23
C ALA A 292 -32.22 -2.27 -18.01
N GLY A 293 -31.50 -2.50 -16.91
CA GLY A 293 -32.01 -3.11 -15.69
C GLY A 293 -31.73 -4.61 -15.59
N ASP A 294 -31.23 -5.25 -16.65
CA ASP A 294 -30.78 -6.63 -16.58
C ASP A 294 -29.57 -6.76 -15.64
N VAL A 295 -29.61 -7.79 -14.79
CA VAL A 295 -28.49 -8.17 -13.93
C VAL A 295 -27.74 -9.31 -14.62
N ILE A 296 -26.51 -9.03 -15.02
CA ILE A 296 -25.67 -9.91 -15.84
C ILE A 296 -24.60 -10.53 -14.96
N GLU A 297 -24.62 -11.86 -14.86
CA GLU A 297 -23.54 -12.66 -14.27
C GLU A 297 -22.37 -12.77 -15.25
N PHE A 298 -21.15 -12.89 -14.71
CA PHE A 298 -19.94 -13.07 -15.51
C PHE A 298 -20.05 -14.29 -16.45
N GLY A 299 -19.92 -14.03 -17.76
CA GLY A 299 -20.05 -15.05 -18.81
C GLY A 299 -21.47 -15.26 -19.35
N ALA A 300 -22.48 -14.53 -18.88
CA ALA A 300 -23.85 -14.66 -19.39
C ALA A 300 -24.02 -14.12 -20.83
N ASP A 301 -24.95 -14.69 -21.59
CA ASP A 301 -25.16 -14.28 -23.00
C ASP A 301 -25.84 -12.90 -23.09
N ILE A 302 -25.12 -11.91 -23.63
CA ILE A 302 -25.65 -10.58 -23.98
C ILE A 302 -25.70 -10.35 -25.50
N GLY A 303 -25.53 -11.42 -26.28
CA GLY A 303 -25.69 -11.47 -27.72
C GLY A 303 -24.42 -11.30 -28.53
N TYR A 304 -23.24 -11.22 -27.90
CA TYR A 304 -21.98 -11.11 -28.63
C TYR A 304 -21.69 -12.35 -29.48
N ARG A 305 -20.99 -12.15 -30.58
CA ARG A 305 -20.39 -13.21 -31.38
C ARG A 305 -19.01 -13.51 -30.80
N SER A 306 -18.96 -14.30 -29.72
CA SER A 306 -17.73 -14.69 -29.01
C SER A 306 -16.85 -15.64 -29.83
N GLN A 307 -16.23 -15.11 -30.88
CA GLN A 307 -15.35 -15.80 -31.82
C GLN A 307 -13.97 -15.16 -31.81
N SER A 308 -12.95 -15.99 -31.65
CA SER A 308 -11.54 -15.62 -31.77
C SER A 308 -10.90 -16.38 -32.94
N ASN A 309 -9.66 -16.00 -33.27
CA ASN A 309 -8.84 -16.78 -34.21
C ASN A 309 -8.50 -18.18 -33.67
N GLU A 310 -8.62 -18.41 -32.37
CA GLU A 310 -8.34 -19.69 -31.70
C GLU A 310 -9.59 -20.56 -31.53
N GLY A 311 -10.77 -20.03 -31.83
CA GLY A 311 -12.04 -20.75 -31.74
C GLY A 311 -13.17 -19.90 -31.19
N SER A 312 -14.38 -20.46 -31.21
CA SER A 312 -15.53 -19.85 -30.53
C SER A 312 -15.65 -20.38 -29.12
N CYS A 313 -16.11 -19.56 -28.18
CA CYS A 313 -16.52 -20.06 -26.87
C CYS A 313 -17.61 -21.11 -27.04
N ALA A 314 -17.56 -22.18 -26.24
CA ALA A 314 -18.64 -23.16 -26.27
C ALA A 314 -19.92 -22.53 -25.72
N GLN A 315 -21.08 -23.01 -26.18
CA GLN A 315 -22.38 -22.43 -25.82
C GLN A 315 -22.66 -22.42 -24.29
N ASN A 316 -22.03 -23.34 -23.54
CA ASN A 316 -22.11 -23.42 -22.08
C ASN A 316 -20.78 -23.03 -21.39
N ALA A 317 -19.92 -22.27 -22.09
CA ALA A 317 -18.61 -21.81 -21.63
C ALA A 317 -18.42 -20.32 -21.96
N GLY A 318 -19.44 -19.51 -21.67
CA GLY A 318 -19.39 -18.04 -21.84
C GLY A 318 -19.66 -17.50 -23.26
N TYR A 319 -20.16 -18.31 -24.20
CA TYR A 319 -20.56 -17.78 -25.50
C TYR A 319 -21.66 -16.72 -25.34
N GLY A 320 -21.49 -15.57 -26.00
CA GLY A 320 -22.44 -14.46 -25.94
C GLY A 320 -22.01 -13.30 -25.04
N TYR A 321 -21.01 -13.51 -24.19
CA TYR A 321 -20.50 -12.50 -23.26
C TYR A 321 -19.27 -11.75 -23.80
N TRP A 322 -18.39 -12.44 -24.54
CA TRP A 322 -17.13 -11.87 -25.03
C TRP A 322 -17.30 -11.24 -26.41
N PRO A 323 -16.77 -10.02 -26.66
CA PRO A 323 -16.71 -9.48 -28.00
C PRO A 323 -15.86 -10.39 -28.93
N PRO A 324 -15.98 -10.26 -30.26
CA PRO A 324 -15.10 -10.97 -31.17
C PRO A 324 -13.64 -10.52 -31.01
N GLY A 325 -12.70 -11.45 -31.16
CA GLY A 325 -11.26 -11.18 -31.08
C GLY A 325 -10.58 -11.92 -29.94
N PRO A 326 -10.84 -11.55 -28.66
CA PRO A 326 -10.27 -12.21 -27.49
C PRO A 326 -10.63 -13.68 -27.39
N VAL A 327 -9.77 -14.45 -26.74
CA VAL A 327 -10.07 -15.82 -26.37
C VAL A 327 -11.03 -15.85 -25.18
N CYS A 328 -11.70 -16.98 -24.98
CA CYS A 328 -12.56 -17.18 -23.82
C CYS A 328 -11.67 -17.39 -22.58
N PRO A 329 -12.01 -16.82 -21.42
CA PRO A 329 -11.36 -17.18 -20.17
C PRO A 329 -11.47 -18.67 -19.89
N SER A 330 -10.42 -19.24 -19.33
CA SER A 330 -10.37 -20.63 -18.88
C SER A 330 -9.77 -20.71 -17.48
N ASP A 331 -9.95 -21.85 -16.82
CA ASP A 331 -9.35 -22.09 -15.51
C ASP A 331 -7.83 -22.08 -15.62
N GLN A 332 -7.18 -21.11 -14.96
CA GLN A 332 -5.73 -20.97 -14.97
C GLN A 332 -5.05 -21.74 -13.86
N ASN A 333 -5.77 -22.10 -12.78
CA ASN A 333 -5.22 -22.71 -11.57
C ASN A 333 -3.84 -22.12 -11.17
N LYS A 334 -3.80 -20.79 -10.98
CA LYS A 334 -2.57 -20.02 -10.79
C LYS A 334 -2.32 -19.70 -9.32
N THR A 335 -1.06 -19.46 -8.99
CA THR A 335 -0.64 -19.10 -7.64
C THR A 335 0.33 -17.92 -7.69
N GLY A 336 0.11 -16.91 -6.83
CA GLY A 336 0.99 -15.76 -6.68
C GLY A 336 1.52 -15.63 -5.25
N TYR A 337 2.73 -15.08 -5.12
CA TYR A 337 3.36 -14.79 -3.84
C TYR A 337 3.56 -13.28 -3.72
N PHE A 338 2.87 -12.66 -2.78
CA PHE A 338 2.90 -11.22 -2.57
C PHE A 338 3.60 -10.91 -1.25
N PRO A 339 4.77 -10.23 -1.25
CA PRO A 339 5.43 -9.81 -0.02
C PRO A 339 4.48 -9.00 0.87
N THR A 340 4.39 -9.35 2.14
CA THR A 340 3.50 -8.66 3.09
C THR A 340 4.16 -7.44 3.72
N GLN A 341 5.48 -7.33 3.53
CA GLN A 341 6.30 -6.16 3.82
C GLN A 341 7.14 -5.86 2.58
N PRO A 342 6.58 -5.17 1.58
CA PRO A 342 7.31 -4.82 0.37
C PRO A 342 8.42 -3.81 0.66
N THR A 343 9.56 -3.97 0.00
CA THR A 343 10.71 -3.07 0.12
C THR A 343 10.97 -2.32 -1.19
N PRO A 344 11.51 -1.09 -1.15
CA PRO A 344 11.90 -0.37 -2.36
C PRO A 344 12.88 -1.16 -3.25
N ALA A 345 12.68 -1.09 -4.57
CA ALA A 345 13.66 -1.62 -5.52
C ALA A 345 14.99 -0.85 -5.44
N SER A 346 16.11 -1.56 -5.54
CA SER A 346 17.46 -0.97 -5.55
C SER A 346 17.94 -0.55 -6.94
N SER A 347 17.21 -0.94 -7.99
CA SER A 347 17.43 -0.60 -9.39
C SER A 347 16.11 -0.53 -10.13
N ASP A 348 16.10 0.14 -11.28
CA ASP A 348 14.92 0.17 -12.16
C ASP A 348 14.47 -1.26 -12.53
N CYS A 349 13.17 -1.49 -12.43
CA CYS A 349 12.53 -2.76 -12.75
C CYS A 349 11.30 -2.47 -13.61
N ASP A 350 11.48 -2.48 -14.93
CA ASP A 350 10.38 -2.28 -15.87
C ASP A 350 9.40 -3.46 -15.79
N ASN A 351 8.11 -3.16 -15.89
CA ASN A 351 7.07 -4.17 -15.91
C ASN A 351 7.02 -4.91 -17.27
N GLY A 352 6.34 -6.06 -17.32
CA GLY A 352 6.22 -6.91 -18.51
C GLY A 352 4.79 -7.02 -19.03
N LEU A 353 4.62 -7.61 -20.22
CA LEU A 353 3.33 -7.82 -20.90
C LEU A 353 2.49 -9.00 -20.34
N SER A 354 2.69 -9.36 -19.08
CA SER A 354 2.00 -10.49 -18.44
C SER A 354 1.40 -10.03 -17.11
N ALA A 355 0.92 -10.96 -16.29
CA ALA A 355 0.41 -10.60 -14.97
C ALA A 355 1.49 -9.85 -14.16
N ILE A 356 1.18 -8.62 -13.79
CA ILE A 356 2.00 -7.74 -12.96
C ILE A 356 1.45 -7.62 -11.54
N GLY A 357 0.27 -8.18 -11.28
CA GLY A 357 -0.42 -8.19 -10.00
C GLY A 357 -1.69 -9.02 -10.08
N TYR A 358 -2.37 -9.21 -8.95
CA TYR A 358 -3.72 -9.78 -8.89
C TYR A 358 -4.69 -8.79 -8.27
N GLY A 359 -5.91 -8.74 -8.84
CA GLY A 359 -7.05 -8.09 -8.19
C GLY A 359 -7.50 -8.87 -6.96
N ILE A 360 -8.23 -8.24 -6.05
CA ILE A 360 -8.70 -8.85 -4.80
C ILE A 360 -9.60 -10.09 -5.00
N ASN A 361 -10.13 -10.29 -6.20
CA ASN A 361 -10.91 -11.45 -6.62
C ASN A 361 -10.09 -12.47 -7.44
N GLY A 362 -8.77 -12.33 -7.52
CA GLY A 362 -7.89 -13.27 -8.22
C GLY A 362 -7.72 -13.06 -9.73
N THR A 363 -8.42 -12.09 -10.33
CA THR A 363 -8.17 -11.73 -11.75
C THR A 363 -6.77 -11.16 -11.92
N SER A 364 -6.14 -11.42 -13.06
CA SER A 364 -4.83 -10.83 -13.33
C SER A 364 -4.92 -9.32 -13.57
N ILE A 365 -3.90 -8.58 -13.14
CA ILE A 365 -3.66 -7.19 -13.53
C ILE A 365 -2.54 -7.24 -14.55
N TYR A 366 -2.76 -6.71 -15.75
CA TYR A 366 -1.76 -6.60 -16.80
C TYR A 366 -1.29 -5.15 -16.92
N ASN A 367 -0.15 -4.94 -17.58
CA ASN A 367 0.45 -3.62 -17.72
C ASN A 367 -0.30 -2.73 -18.72
N TRP A 368 0.24 -1.54 -18.98
CA TRP A 368 -0.36 -0.54 -19.86
C TRP A 368 -0.45 -0.96 -21.36
N GLY A 369 0.27 -2.00 -21.79
CA GLY A 369 0.44 -2.34 -23.20
C GLY A 369 -0.39 -3.54 -23.64
N ASP A 370 -0.77 -3.55 -24.92
CA ASP A 370 -1.45 -4.67 -25.60
C ASP A 370 -0.44 -5.61 -26.33
N GLY A 371 0.85 -5.34 -26.17
CA GLY A 371 1.93 -6.03 -26.86
C GLY A 371 2.00 -5.76 -28.36
N GLN A 372 1.27 -4.76 -28.87
CA GLN A 372 1.32 -4.34 -30.27
C GLN A 372 2.10 -3.03 -30.44
N SER A 373 2.55 -2.81 -31.67
CA SER A 373 3.14 -1.55 -32.09
C SER A 373 2.66 -1.16 -33.48
N TYR A 374 2.71 0.13 -33.79
CA TYR A 374 2.40 0.63 -35.12
C TYR A 374 3.21 -0.12 -36.19
N ASN A 375 2.52 -0.67 -37.20
CA ASN A 375 3.09 -1.49 -38.28
C ASN A 375 3.96 -2.68 -37.82
N SER A 376 3.85 -3.10 -36.55
CA SER A 376 4.70 -4.14 -35.95
C SER A 376 6.21 -3.79 -36.01
N GLU A 377 6.54 -2.50 -35.95
CA GLU A 377 7.92 -2.01 -36.08
C GLU A 377 8.66 -1.93 -34.73
N GLY A 378 7.96 -2.09 -33.61
CA GLY A 378 8.55 -2.11 -32.27
C GLY A 378 8.96 -0.75 -31.72
N VAL A 379 8.49 0.35 -32.33
CA VAL A 379 8.86 1.73 -31.92
C VAL A 379 7.72 2.47 -31.24
N TRP A 380 6.51 2.42 -31.81
CA TRP A 380 5.35 3.14 -31.28
C TRP A 380 4.38 2.12 -30.69
N GLN A 381 4.49 1.87 -29.40
CA GLN A 381 3.76 0.82 -28.68
C GLN A 381 2.35 1.29 -28.34
N THR A 382 1.35 0.50 -28.67
CA THR A 382 -0.05 0.84 -28.39
C THR A 382 -0.41 0.57 -26.93
N LEU A 383 -1.35 1.38 -26.43
CA LEU A 383 -1.84 1.26 -25.07
C LEU A 383 -3.15 0.47 -25.05
N ALA A 384 -3.19 -0.59 -24.26
CA ALA A 384 -4.33 -1.51 -24.17
C ALA A 384 -5.68 -0.81 -23.94
N PRO A 385 -5.81 0.15 -22.99
CA PRO A 385 -7.10 0.80 -22.74
C PRO A 385 -7.69 1.56 -23.94
N PHE A 386 -6.85 1.93 -24.91
CA PHE A 386 -7.28 2.65 -26.11
C PHE A 386 -7.40 1.73 -27.33
N ALA A 387 -6.42 0.87 -27.55
CA ALA A 387 -6.40 -0.02 -28.71
C ALA A 387 -7.38 -1.19 -28.58
N GLU A 388 -7.70 -1.60 -27.36
CA GLU A 388 -8.53 -2.78 -27.05
C GLU A 388 -9.87 -2.41 -26.40
N VAL A 389 -10.28 -1.13 -26.44
CA VAL A 389 -11.55 -0.67 -25.84
C VAL A 389 -12.78 -1.41 -26.40
N TYR A 390 -12.68 -1.97 -27.61
CA TYR A 390 -13.71 -2.79 -28.21
C TYR A 390 -13.49 -4.29 -28.01
N ASP A 391 -12.34 -4.70 -27.47
CA ASP A 391 -11.94 -6.08 -27.28
C ASP A 391 -12.04 -6.49 -25.80
N VAL A 392 -12.70 -5.66 -24.97
CA VAL A 392 -13.03 -5.96 -23.57
C VAL A 392 -14.52 -6.22 -23.38
N ASP A 393 -14.83 -7.01 -22.35
CA ASP A 393 -16.19 -7.27 -21.90
C ASP A 393 -16.84 -6.04 -21.22
N ILE A 394 -18.09 -6.21 -20.78
CA ILE A 394 -18.84 -5.15 -20.06
C ILE A 394 -18.23 -4.76 -18.71
N CYS A 395 -17.29 -5.55 -18.19
CA CYS A 395 -16.52 -5.28 -16.98
C CYS A 395 -15.12 -4.73 -17.28
N GLY A 396 -14.80 -4.42 -18.53
CA GLY A 396 -13.52 -3.82 -18.92
C GLY A 396 -12.33 -4.77 -18.82
N GLY A 397 -12.56 -6.08 -18.88
CA GLY A 397 -11.49 -7.08 -18.95
C GLY A 397 -11.65 -8.01 -20.15
N HIS A 398 -10.62 -8.81 -20.42
CA HIS A 398 -10.66 -9.86 -21.44
C HIS A 398 -9.65 -10.96 -21.10
N ALA A 399 -9.52 -11.96 -21.97
CA ALA A 399 -8.52 -13.01 -21.79
C ALA A 399 -7.52 -13.10 -22.94
N ALA A 400 -6.28 -13.41 -22.56
CA ALA A 400 -5.20 -13.82 -23.45
C ALA A 400 -4.62 -15.14 -22.91
N GLN A 401 -4.47 -16.14 -23.77
CA GLN A 401 -4.06 -17.50 -23.36
C GLN A 401 -4.97 -18.09 -22.25
N GLY A 402 -6.24 -17.67 -22.21
CA GLY A 402 -7.22 -18.07 -21.21
C GLY A 402 -7.19 -17.30 -19.89
N ASP A 403 -6.14 -16.52 -19.61
CA ASP A 403 -6.05 -15.73 -18.36
C ASP A 403 -6.87 -14.44 -18.48
N TYR A 404 -7.94 -14.34 -17.69
CA TYR A 404 -8.77 -13.13 -17.63
C TYR A 404 -8.07 -12.04 -16.82
N HIS A 405 -7.99 -10.84 -17.40
CA HIS A 405 -7.24 -9.73 -16.83
C HIS A 405 -7.84 -8.36 -17.14
N HIS A 406 -7.42 -7.40 -16.33
CA HIS A 406 -7.69 -5.97 -16.50
C HIS A 406 -6.39 -5.21 -16.79
N HIS A 407 -6.48 -4.20 -17.65
CA HIS A 407 -5.42 -3.23 -17.92
C HIS A 407 -5.68 -1.86 -17.28
N PHE A 408 -6.90 -1.60 -16.83
CA PHE A 408 -7.36 -0.30 -16.37
C PHE A 408 -8.56 -0.42 -15.42
N TYR A 409 -8.91 0.71 -14.78
CA TYR A 409 -10.08 0.82 -13.93
C TYR A 409 -11.39 0.41 -14.62
N SER A 410 -12.23 -0.35 -13.92
CA SER A 410 -13.58 -0.65 -14.39
C SER A 410 -14.62 -0.57 -13.26
N ALA A 411 -15.87 -0.35 -13.63
CA ALA A 411 -16.97 -0.27 -12.68
C ALA A 411 -17.23 -1.60 -11.95
N CYS A 412 -17.10 -2.75 -12.62
CA CYS A 412 -17.25 -4.06 -11.96
C CYS A 412 -16.17 -4.29 -10.91
N TRP A 413 -14.94 -3.88 -11.18
CA TRP A 413 -13.85 -3.98 -10.22
C TRP A 413 -14.07 -3.04 -9.03
N ALA A 414 -14.56 -1.82 -9.29
CA ALA A 414 -14.93 -0.88 -8.24
C ALA A 414 -16.06 -1.39 -7.33
N GLU A 415 -17.11 -1.96 -7.92
CA GLU A 415 -18.21 -2.58 -7.17
C GLU A 415 -17.72 -3.76 -6.34
N THR A 416 -16.85 -4.59 -6.92
CA THR A 416 -16.22 -5.73 -6.24
C THR A 416 -15.38 -5.29 -5.03
N ALA A 417 -14.65 -4.17 -5.17
CA ALA A 417 -13.86 -3.60 -4.08
C ALA A 417 -14.69 -2.78 -3.06
N GLY A 418 -15.98 -2.58 -3.30
CA GLY A 418 -16.84 -1.79 -2.41
C GLY A 418 -16.56 -0.28 -2.47
N GLU A 419 -16.17 0.24 -3.62
CA GLU A 419 -15.89 1.67 -3.81
C GLU A 419 -17.13 2.55 -3.59
N THR A 420 -16.98 3.58 -2.75
CA THR A 420 -18.07 4.50 -2.37
C THR A 420 -17.83 5.94 -2.83
N ARG A 421 -16.58 6.30 -3.19
CA ARG A 421 -16.12 7.65 -3.56
C ARG A 421 -16.24 8.68 -2.45
N THR A 422 -16.46 8.25 -1.21
CA THR A 422 -16.62 9.13 -0.02
C THR A 422 -15.36 9.20 0.83
N GLY A 423 -14.20 8.90 0.25
CA GLY A 423 -12.91 8.92 0.91
C GLY A 423 -11.84 8.34 -0.01
N HIS A 424 -10.71 7.96 0.59
CA HIS A 424 -9.69 7.19 -0.09
C HIS A 424 -10.30 5.87 -0.61
N SER A 425 -9.90 5.44 -1.81
CA SER A 425 -10.33 4.17 -2.37
C SER A 425 -10.01 3.01 -1.42
N PRO A 426 -10.75 1.89 -1.49
CA PRO A 426 -10.30 0.62 -0.94
C PRO A 426 -9.21 0.01 -1.84
N VAL A 427 -8.59 -1.06 -1.35
CA VAL A 427 -7.64 -1.85 -2.13
C VAL A 427 -8.37 -2.66 -3.20
N TYR A 428 -7.92 -2.55 -4.44
CA TYR A 428 -8.46 -3.27 -5.60
C TYR A 428 -7.60 -4.49 -5.95
N GLY A 429 -6.35 -4.54 -5.50
CA GLY A 429 -5.46 -5.67 -5.67
C GLY A 429 -4.06 -5.41 -5.14
N PHE A 430 -3.12 -6.26 -5.54
CA PHE A 430 -1.72 -6.17 -5.16
C PHE A 430 -0.82 -6.33 -6.38
N ALA A 431 0.17 -5.47 -6.49
CA ALA A 431 1.24 -5.60 -7.47
C ALA A 431 2.18 -6.75 -7.07
N ALA A 432 2.89 -7.32 -8.04
CA ALA A 432 3.79 -8.45 -7.83
C ALA A 432 4.96 -8.15 -6.87
N ASP A 433 5.26 -6.88 -6.63
CA ASP A 433 6.25 -6.44 -5.64
C ASP A 433 5.69 -6.35 -4.21
N GLY A 434 4.38 -6.59 -4.02
CA GLY A 434 3.69 -6.65 -2.73
C GLY A 434 3.00 -5.36 -2.32
N TYR A 435 3.21 -4.24 -3.03
CA TYR A 435 2.50 -3.01 -2.70
C TYR A 435 1.01 -3.09 -3.11
N PRO A 436 0.09 -2.57 -2.27
CA PRO A 436 -1.32 -2.54 -2.60
C PRO A 436 -1.60 -1.60 -3.78
N VAL A 437 -2.61 -1.95 -4.56
CA VAL A 437 -3.15 -1.16 -5.67
C VAL A 437 -4.55 -0.71 -5.28
N TYR A 438 -4.72 0.59 -5.10
CA TYR A 438 -5.97 1.23 -4.75
C TYR A 438 -6.75 1.68 -5.98
N GLY A 439 -8.05 1.88 -5.80
CA GLY A 439 -8.90 2.55 -6.80
C GLY A 439 -8.49 4.01 -7.06
N PRO A 440 -9.21 4.75 -7.92
CA PRO A 440 -8.77 6.07 -8.38
C PRO A 440 -8.95 7.22 -7.41
N TRP A 441 -9.47 7.01 -6.21
CA TRP A 441 -9.85 8.08 -5.29
C TRP A 441 -8.80 8.24 -4.19
N HIS A 442 -8.25 9.43 -4.06
CA HIS A 442 -7.37 9.83 -2.97
C HIS A 442 -8.19 10.34 -1.77
N ASP A 443 -9.29 11.05 -2.03
CA ASP A 443 -10.24 11.51 -1.02
C ASP A 443 -11.65 11.64 -1.64
N SER A 444 -12.64 12.02 -0.84
CA SER A 444 -14.02 12.31 -1.21
C SER A 444 -14.11 13.16 -2.48
N ASN A 445 -14.46 12.50 -3.58
CA ASN A 445 -14.56 13.12 -4.91
C ASN A 445 -13.26 13.79 -5.41
N VAL A 446 -12.10 13.36 -4.90
CA VAL A 446 -10.77 13.80 -5.35
C VAL A 446 -10.03 12.57 -5.86
N THR A 447 -9.76 12.55 -7.17
CA THR A 447 -9.00 11.45 -7.77
C THR A 447 -7.50 11.62 -7.54
N ALA A 448 -6.80 10.50 -7.36
CA ALA A 448 -5.35 10.45 -7.48
C ALA A 448 -4.94 10.82 -8.93
N LYS A 449 -3.88 11.62 -9.07
CA LYS A 449 -3.48 12.25 -10.33
C LYS A 449 -2.11 11.76 -10.77
N SER A 450 -2.10 11.03 -11.88
CA SER A 450 -0.84 10.64 -12.53
C SER A 450 -0.06 11.88 -12.97
N CYS A 451 1.25 11.85 -12.70
CA CYS A 451 2.20 12.85 -13.21
C CYS A 451 2.83 12.46 -14.54
N TRP A 452 2.36 11.38 -15.18
CA TRP A 452 2.66 11.08 -16.57
C TRP A 452 1.85 11.98 -17.50
N GLN A 453 2.53 12.79 -18.28
CA GLN A 453 1.94 13.78 -19.17
C GLN A 453 2.08 13.35 -20.63
N LYS A 454 1.08 13.74 -21.43
CA LYS A 454 1.14 13.60 -22.88
C LYS A 454 2.11 14.63 -23.45
N ARG A 455 2.96 14.21 -24.39
CA ARG A 455 3.82 15.09 -25.18
C ARG A 455 2.95 16.03 -26.01
N ASP A 456 3.32 17.30 -26.02
CA ASP A 456 2.82 18.26 -27.00
C ASP A 456 3.66 18.15 -28.27
N TYR A 457 3.00 17.83 -29.40
CA TYR A 457 3.61 17.69 -30.73
C TYR A 457 3.49 18.97 -31.57
N SER A 458 3.21 20.12 -30.95
CA SER A 458 3.31 21.41 -31.63
C SER A 458 4.76 21.65 -32.10
N ALA A 459 4.93 22.36 -33.23
CA ALA A 459 6.27 22.56 -33.81
C ALA A 459 7.26 23.29 -32.89
N SER A 460 6.77 24.05 -31.91
CA SER A 460 7.57 24.80 -30.93
C SER A 460 7.76 24.06 -29.61
N SER A 461 7.08 22.94 -29.39
CA SER A 461 7.13 22.23 -28.11
C SER A 461 8.50 21.56 -27.90
N PRO A 462 9.08 21.64 -26.69
CA PRO A 462 10.31 20.92 -26.36
C PRO A 462 10.12 19.39 -26.35
N THR A 463 8.88 18.90 -26.22
CA THR A 463 8.56 17.47 -26.28
C THR A 463 8.15 17.01 -27.68
N GLY A 464 7.97 17.95 -28.62
CA GLY A 464 7.57 17.68 -30.00
C GLY A 464 8.76 17.40 -30.93
N CYS A 465 8.49 17.09 -32.20
CA CYS A 465 9.52 16.74 -33.18
C CYS A 465 9.91 17.88 -34.13
N GLY A 466 9.59 19.13 -33.76
CA GLY A 466 9.88 20.32 -34.56
C GLY A 466 8.96 20.54 -35.76
N VAL A 467 8.02 19.60 -36.01
CA VAL A 467 6.97 19.71 -37.03
C VAL A 467 5.63 19.34 -36.38
N GLU A 468 4.61 20.13 -36.70
CA GLU A 468 3.27 20.01 -36.12
C GLU A 468 2.70 18.59 -36.30
N GLY A 469 2.42 17.93 -35.17
CA GLY A 469 1.77 16.63 -35.14
C GLY A 469 2.61 15.46 -35.64
N GLU A 470 3.90 15.63 -35.92
CA GLU A 470 4.75 14.56 -36.42
C GLU A 470 5.33 13.67 -35.30
N ARG A 471 5.25 12.36 -35.51
CA ARG A 471 5.91 11.33 -34.69
C ARG A 471 7.20 10.85 -35.34
N SER A 472 8.15 11.76 -35.55
CA SER A 472 9.45 11.49 -36.18
C SER A 472 10.62 11.41 -35.20
N CYS A 473 10.35 11.53 -33.91
CA CYS A 473 11.34 11.58 -32.83
C CYS A 473 10.82 10.97 -31.52
N LEU A 474 11.74 10.42 -30.74
CA LEU A 474 11.53 9.91 -29.38
C LEU A 474 12.21 10.83 -28.37
N LEU A 475 11.69 10.89 -27.14
CA LEU A 475 12.45 11.48 -26.04
C LEU A 475 13.71 10.64 -25.80
N VAL A 476 14.84 11.30 -25.52
CA VAL A 476 16.08 10.61 -25.15
C VAL A 476 15.88 9.84 -23.83
N ASP A 477 15.16 10.47 -22.91
CA ASP A 477 14.73 9.91 -21.64
C ASP A 477 13.31 10.40 -21.34
N SER A 478 12.35 9.49 -21.17
CA SER A 478 10.97 9.85 -20.85
C SER A 478 10.78 10.34 -19.40
N TYR A 479 11.80 10.18 -18.54
CA TYR A 479 11.81 10.70 -17.17
C TYR A 479 12.54 12.05 -17.06
N ASP A 480 13.23 12.48 -18.11
CA ASP A 480 13.98 13.74 -18.15
C ASP A 480 13.91 14.39 -19.54
N THR A 481 12.90 15.24 -19.73
CA THR A 481 12.69 15.97 -20.99
C THR A 481 13.81 16.96 -21.32
N THR A 482 14.68 17.31 -20.36
CA THR A 482 15.79 18.25 -20.61
C THR A 482 16.88 17.66 -21.51
N GLN A 483 16.91 16.32 -21.65
CA GLN A 483 17.80 15.62 -22.58
C GLN A 483 17.35 15.72 -24.04
N GLY A 484 16.15 16.25 -24.29
CA GLY A 484 15.59 16.49 -25.62
C GLY A 484 15.17 15.21 -26.34
N THR A 485 15.19 15.26 -27.67
CA THR A 485 14.69 14.18 -28.53
C THR A 485 15.77 13.63 -29.46
N THR A 486 15.64 12.35 -29.82
CA THR A 486 16.40 11.71 -30.90
C THR A 486 15.47 11.28 -32.03
N ALA A 487 15.98 11.18 -33.26
CA ALA A 487 15.20 10.69 -34.38
C ALA A 487 14.71 9.25 -34.12
N ALA A 488 13.44 8.99 -34.42
CA ALA A 488 12.90 7.64 -34.31
C ALA A 488 13.50 6.75 -35.41
N SER A 489 13.74 5.47 -35.10
CA SER A 489 14.21 4.50 -36.09
C SER A 489 13.12 4.22 -37.14
N GLN A 490 11.85 4.31 -36.74
CA GLN A 490 10.68 4.34 -37.62
C GLN A 490 9.70 5.41 -37.15
N ASN A 491 9.10 6.14 -38.10
CA ASN A 491 8.16 7.19 -37.79
C ASN A 491 6.78 6.60 -37.47
N GLY A 492 6.14 7.14 -36.45
CA GLY A 492 4.76 6.81 -36.10
C GLY A 492 3.77 7.56 -36.98
N PRO A 493 2.47 7.22 -36.89
CA PRO A 493 1.43 8.01 -37.55
C PRO A 493 1.36 9.40 -36.90
N SER A 494 0.98 10.42 -37.66
CA SER A 494 0.80 11.78 -37.11
C SER A 494 -0.27 11.82 -36.00
N THR A 495 -0.33 12.91 -35.23
CA THR A 495 -1.39 13.12 -34.21
C THR A 495 -2.80 13.27 -34.79
N SER A 496 -2.93 13.42 -36.11
CA SER A 496 -4.19 13.38 -36.86
C SER A 496 -4.34 12.13 -37.74
N GLY A 497 -3.50 11.12 -37.49
CA GLY A 497 -3.48 9.87 -38.25
C GLY A 497 -4.54 8.87 -37.80
N THR A 498 -4.42 7.65 -38.30
CA THR A 498 -5.30 6.54 -37.96
C THR A 498 -4.49 5.28 -37.70
N TYR A 499 -4.93 4.48 -36.73
CA TYR A 499 -4.42 3.15 -36.43
C TYR A 499 -5.57 2.14 -36.59
N ASN A 500 -5.29 1.01 -37.23
CA ASN A 500 -6.22 -0.10 -37.35
C ASN A 500 -5.76 -1.21 -36.39
N SER A 501 -6.58 -1.51 -35.39
CA SER A 501 -6.33 -2.57 -34.39
C SER A 501 -6.41 -3.97 -34.99
N LEU A 502 -6.00 -4.98 -34.23
CA LEU A 502 -6.14 -6.39 -34.62
C LEU A 502 -7.60 -6.83 -34.80
N SER A 503 -8.53 -6.26 -34.03
CA SER A 503 -9.98 -6.42 -34.22
C SER A 503 -10.52 -5.62 -35.42
N GLY A 504 -9.63 -4.90 -36.11
CA GLY A 504 -9.89 -4.13 -37.32
C GLY A 504 -10.69 -2.85 -37.09
N ASN A 505 -10.74 -2.36 -35.84
CA ASN A 505 -11.33 -1.06 -35.52
C ASN A 505 -10.33 0.06 -35.80
N ASP A 506 -10.83 1.17 -36.34
CA ASP A 506 -10.03 2.35 -36.66
C ASP A 506 -10.05 3.34 -35.49
N PHE A 507 -8.87 3.82 -35.11
CA PHE A 507 -8.66 4.76 -34.01
C PHE A 507 -7.92 6.00 -34.50
N ALA A 508 -8.33 7.17 -34.02
CA ALA A 508 -7.56 8.40 -34.21
C ALA A 508 -6.29 8.34 -33.35
N THR A 509 -5.13 8.53 -33.97
CA THR A 509 -3.84 8.45 -33.28
C THR A 509 -3.46 9.78 -32.64
N VAL A 510 -4.38 10.37 -31.86
CA VAL A 510 -4.12 11.61 -31.10
C VAL A 510 -2.94 11.42 -30.13
N ALA A 511 -2.35 12.50 -29.64
CA ALA A 511 -1.28 12.41 -28.64
C ALA A 511 -1.80 11.65 -27.39
N GLY A 512 -1.01 10.67 -26.94
CA GLY A 512 -1.35 9.78 -25.85
C GLY A 512 -1.93 8.43 -26.27
N PHE A 513 -1.92 8.10 -27.57
CA PHE A 513 -2.33 6.78 -28.08
C PHE A 513 -1.21 5.75 -27.98
N PHE A 514 0.04 6.21 -28.05
CA PHE A 514 1.23 5.35 -27.91
C PHE A 514 1.96 5.63 -26.58
N PHE A 515 2.68 4.64 -26.07
CA PHE A 515 3.52 4.81 -24.87
C PHE A 515 4.55 5.94 -25.04
N GLU A 516 5.17 6.04 -26.21
CA GLU A 516 6.18 7.05 -26.55
C GLU A 516 5.61 8.48 -26.66
N ASP A 517 4.28 8.62 -26.55
CA ASP A 517 3.61 9.91 -26.38
C ASP A 517 3.64 10.40 -24.93
N TYR A 518 4.15 9.63 -23.95
CA TYR A 518 4.16 10.00 -22.54
C TYR A 518 5.56 10.31 -22.00
N TYR A 519 5.60 11.21 -21.02
CA TYR A 519 6.78 11.50 -20.22
C TYR A 519 6.37 11.76 -18.77
N PHE A 520 7.28 11.52 -17.83
CA PHE A 520 7.05 11.83 -16.42
C PHE A 520 7.43 13.29 -16.14
N ASP A 521 6.48 14.08 -15.63
CA ASP A 521 6.73 15.44 -15.17
C ASP A 521 7.17 15.42 -13.70
N THR A 522 8.48 15.54 -13.46
CA THR A 522 9.04 15.53 -12.10
C THR A 522 8.56 16.69 -11.23
N ALA A 523 8.13 17.81 -11.81
CA ALA A 523 7.60 18.94 -11.03
C ALA A 523 6.15 18.69 -10.57
N CYS A 524 5.43 17.78 -11.21
CA CYS A 524 4.02 17.55 -10.96
C CYS A 524 3.73 16.97 -9.57
N THR A 525 4.62 16.12 -9.03
CA THR A 525 4.46 15.52 -7.69
C THR A 525 4.43 16.57 -6.57
N SER A 526 5.01 17.75 -6.79
CA SER A 526 5.02 18.84 -5.81
C SER A 526 3.70 19.62 -5.70
N GLN A 527 2.69 19.28 -6.52
CA GLN A 527 1.41 20.00 -6.56
C GLN A 527 0.44 19.61 -5.42
N GLY A 528 0.73 18.54 -4.68
CA GLY A 528 -0.01 18.13 -3.48
C GLY A 528 -0.09 16.60 -3.35
N GLU A 529 -0.61 16.14 -2.21
CA GLU A 529 -0.66 14.71 -1.85
C GLU A 529 -1.39 13.86 -2.90
N ALA A 530 -2.41 14.39 -3.58
CA ALA A 530 -3.12 13.65 -4.62
C ALA A 530 -2.28 13.34 -5.89
N TYR A 531 -1.09 13.92 -6.04
CA TYR A 531 -0.26 13.77 -7.24
C TYR A 531 0.75 12.63 -7.07
N LEU A 532 0.73 11.69 -8.01
CA LEU A 532 1.44 10.42 -7.93
C LEU A 532 2.85 10.52 -8.50
N ASP A 533 3.75 9.71 -7.95
CA ASP A 533 5.13 9.60 -8.40
C ASP A 533 5.27 8.86 -9.74
N GLN A 534 6.52 8.64 -10.17
CA GLN A 534 6.82 7.98 -11.45
C GLN A 534 6.33 6.53 -11.55
N TYR A 535 6.12 5.88 -10.41
CA TYR A 535 5.58 4.52 -10.32
C TYR A 535 4.06 4.53 -10.17
N ASN A 536 3.43 5.71 -10.26
CA ASN A 536 2.00 5.92 -10.14
C ASN A 536 1.45 5.53 -8.76
N GLY A 537 2.21 5.88 -7.72
CA GLY A 537 1.81 5.74 -6.33
C GLY A 537 2.31 6.90 -5.47
N HIS A 538 2.03 6.82 -4.18
CA HIS A 538 2.48 7.76 -3.16
C HIS A 538 2.34 7.14 -1.75
N ASP A 539 2.81 7.87 -0.74
CA ASP A 539 2.70 7.51 0.68
C ASP A 539 2.09 8.70 1.43
N HIS A 540 0.94 8.50 2.07
CA HIS A 540 0.27 9.53 2.87
C HIS A 540 -0.63 8.88 3.93
N ASP A 541 -1.07 9.68 4.91
CA ASP A 541 -2.08 9.35 5.94
C ASP A 541 -1.84 8.02 6.70
N GLY A 542 -0.58 7.57 6.78
CA GLY A 542 -0.23 6.31 7.45
C GLY A 542 -0.67 5.04 6.71
N LEU A 543 -1.12 5.15 5.46
CA LEU A 543 -1.47 4.00 4.61
C LEU A 543 -0.23 3.28 4.05
N GLY A 544 0.96 3.89 4.22
CA GLY A 544 2.20 3.47 3.59
C GLY A 544 2.17 3.73 2.08
N TYR A 545 3.28 3.41 1.42
CA TYR A 545 3.34 3.55 -0.04
C TYR A 545 2.36 2.61 -0.73
N HIS A 546 1.61 3.13 -1.71
CA HIS A 546 0.65 2.36 -2.47
C HIS A 546 0.44 2.92 -3.88
N TYR A 547 0.00 2.07 -4.80
CA TYR A 547 -0.31 2.43 -6.18
C TYR A 547 -1.78 2.82 -6.35
N HIS A 548 -2.09 3.53 -7.43
CA HIS A 548 -3.47 3.88 -7.79
C HIS A 548 -3.83 3.51 -9.22
N LEU A 549 -4.96 2.83 -9.41
CA LEU A 549 -5.66 2.89 -10.69
C LEU A 549 -5.95 4.37 -11.02
N THR A 550 -5.73 4.81 -12.25
CA THR A 550 -5.83 6.25 -12.58
C THR A 550 -6.85 6.55 -13.67
N VAL A 551 -7.60 7.62 -13.46
CA VAL A 551 -8.64 8.13 -14.38
C VAL A 551 -8.42 9.62 -14.65
N ALA A 552 -9.06 10.14 -15.70
CA ALA A 552 -8.89 11.52 -16.13
C ALA A 552 -9.40 12.55 -15.09
N GLY A 553 -10.42 12.20 -14.32
CA GLY A 553 -10.89 13.01 -13.20
C GLY A 553 -12.14 12.46 -12.51
N PRO A 554 -12.70 13.20 -11.55
CA PRO A 554 -13.85 12.73 -10.75
C PRO A 554 -15.14 12.56 -11.57
N ASP A 555 -15.32 13.37 -12.61
CA ASP A 555 -16.48 13.31 -13.51
C ASP A 555 -16.18 12.60 -14.84
N ASP A 556 -14.91 12.23 -15.07
CA ASP A 556 -14.43 11.55 -16.29
C ASP A 556 -13.57 10.36 -15.91
N LEU A 557 -14.20 9.18 -15.89
CA LEU A 557 -13.56 7.93 -15.50
C LEU A 557 -12.79 7.27 -16.64
N THR A 558 -12.53 8.01 -17.73
CA THR A 558 -11.64 7.52 -18.80
C THR A 558 -10.28 7.19 -18.19
N PRO A 559 -9.71 6.01 -18.48
CA PRO A 559 -8.40 5.63 -17.96
C PRO A 559 -7.32 6.66 -18.30
N ALA A 560 -6.51 7.04 -17.32
CA ALA A 560 -5.35 7.91 -17.48
C ALA A 560 -4.06 7.09 -17.34
N PHE A 561 -3.07 7.33 -18.21
CA PHE A 561 -1.81 6.59 -18.16
C PHE A 561 -1.11 6.83 -16.80
N PRO A 562 -0.55 5.79 -16.15
CA PRO A 562 -0.29 4.43 -16.62
C PRO A 562 -1.40 3.42 -16.29
N PHE A 563 -2.59 3.88 -15.91
CA PHE A 563 -3.83 3.13 -15.72
C PHE A 563 -3.89 2.25 -14.47
N THR A 564 -2.79 1.57 -14.14
CA THR A 564 -2.61 0.74 -12.94
C THR A 564 -1.42 1.26 -12.12
N PHE A 565 -0.24 0.69 -12.26
CA PHE A 565 0.99 1.26 -11.74
C PHE A 565 1.97 1.55 -12.86
N GLY A 566 2.98 2.35 -12.56
CA GLY A 566 3.90 2.91 -13.53
C GLY A 566 4.57 1.86 -14.42
N PRO A 567 5.22 2.30 -15.51
CA PRO A 567 6.03 1.41 -16.35
C PRO A 567 7.09 0.63 -15.57
N ARG A 568 7.41 1.07 -14.34
CA ARG A 568 8.32 0.43 -13.41
C ARG A 568 7.62 0.09 -12.10
N TYR A 569 8.09 -0.98 -11.46
CA TYR A 569 7.78 -1.24 -10.06
C TYR A 569 8.57 -0.30 -9.15
N ARG A 570 7.91 0.15 -8.08
CA ARG A 570 8.51 0.83 -6.94
C ARG A 570 9.18 -0.17 -5.99
N GLY A 571 8.65 -1.39 -5.89
CA GLY A 571 9.13 -2.42 -4.98
C GLY A 571 10.06 -3.45 -5.63
N GLN A 572 10.82 -4.15 -4.79
CA GLN A 572 11.68 -5.23 -5.21
C GLN A 572 10.85 -6.48 -5.55
N LEU A 573 10.94 -6.93 -6.81
CA LEU A 573 10.43 -8.25 -7.19
C LEU A 573 11.31 -9.35 -6.59
N GLN A 574 10.66 -10.30 -5.93
CA GLN A 574 11.29 -11.49 -5.35
C GLN A 574 11.41 -12.59 -6.42
N ASP A 575 12.33 -13.54 -6.26
CA ASP A 575 12.56 -14.62 -7.23
C ASP A 575 11.32 -15.51 -7.48
N ASN A 576 10.39 -15.55 -6.53
CA ASN A 576 9.12 -16.28 -6.59
C ASN A 576 7.92 -15.39 -6.97
N ALA A 577 8.15 -14.13 -7.35
CA ALA A 577 7.08 -13.24 -7.81
C ALA A 577 6.45 -13.76 -9.12
N ILE A 578 5.19 -13.38 -9.37
CA ILE A 578 4.47 -13.72 -10.61
C ILE A 578 5.00 -12.97 -11.84
N ALA A 579 5.84 -11.96 -11.61
CA ALA A 579 6.46 -11.13 -12.63
C ALA A 579 7.98 -11.14 -12.47
N SER A 580 8.68 -10.73 -13.52
CA SER A 580 10.12 -10.46 -13.50
C SER A 580 10.40 -9.11 -14.14
N CYS A 581 11.50 -8.46 -13.75
CA CYS A 581 11.89 -7.20 -14.36
C CYS A 581 12.17 -7.43 -15.85
N SER A 582 11.47 -6.70 -16.72
CA SER A 582 11.70 -6.78 -18.15
C SER A 582 13.03 -6.12 -18.50
N THR A 583 13.81 -6.72 -19.39
CA THR A 583 15.11 -6.18 -19.81
C THR A 583 14.93 -5.11 -20.89
N GLY A 584 14.34 -3.97 -20.53
CA GLY A 584 14.52 -2.67 -21.22
C GLY A 584 14.15 -2.59 -22.71
N GLN A 585 13.27 -3.43 -23.23
CA GLN A 585 12.66 -3.27 -24.55
C GLN A 585 11.14 -3.48 -24.43
N PRO A 586 10.34 -2.41 -24.37
CA PRO A 586 8.90 -2.55 -24.51
C PRO A 586 8.64 -3.07 -25.93
N GLY A 587 8.19 -4.33 -26.07
CA GLY A 587 7.87 -4.94 -27.36
C GLY A 587 8.71 -6.15 -27.81
N GLY A 588 9.54 -6.74 -26.94
CA GLY A 588 10.08 -8.07 -27.21
C GLY A 588 8.99 -9.16 -27.06
N THR A 589 8.75 -9.95 -28.11
CA THR A 589 7.85 -11.12 -28.05
C THR A 589 8.15 -12.00 -26.83
N PRO A 590 7.14 -12.47 -26.06
CA PRO A 590 7.36 -13.34 -24.91
C PRO A 590 8.11 -14.62 -25.30
N GLY A 591 9.37 -14.74 -24.86
CA GLY A 591 10.04 -16.03 -24.79
C GLY A 591 9.38 -16.82 -23.66
N GLY A 592 8.41 -17.67 -23.99
CA GLY A 592 7.70 -18.48 -23.01
C GLY A 592 8.66 -19.35 -22.20
N ASN A 593 8.56 -19.27 -20.88
CA ASN A 593 8.71 -20.44 -20.01
C ASN A 593 8.17 -20.18 -18.59
N GLY A 594 6.84 -20.15 -18.44
CA GLY A 594 6.15 -20.34 -17.17
C GLY A 594 5.66 -21.79 -17.04
N GLY A 595 6.56 -22.76 -17.22
CA GLY A 595 6.25 -24.18 -17.15
C GLY A 595 6.84 -24.80 -15.89
N ASN A 596 6.00 -25.02 -14.89
CA ASN A 596 6.30 -25.86 -13.73
C ASN A 596 6.65 -27.30 -14.21
N GLN A 597 7.91 -27.72 -14.07
CA GLN A 597 8.26 -29.14 -14.02
C GLN A 597 9.24 -29.39 -12.85
N PRO A 598 9.00 -30.41 -12.00
CA PRO A 598 9.87 -30.77 -10.88
C PRO A 598 11.18 -31.43 -11.38
N PRO A 599 12.23 -31.49 -10.54
CA PRO A 599 13.57 -31.79 -11.00
C PRO A 599 13.71 -33.29 -11.27
N ASP A 600 14.12 -33.64 -12.48
CA ASP A 600 14.81 -34.92 -12.67
C ASP A 600 15.94 -34.78 -13.69
N GLY A 601 17.10 -35.29 -13.28
CA GLY A 601 18.36 -35.07 -13.96
C GLY A 601 18.46 -35.82 -15.29
N GLN A 602 19.07 -35.16 -16.28
CA GLN A 602 20.13 -35.70 -17.14
C GLN A 602 20.49 -34.66 -18.22
N ARG A 603 21.73 -34.13 -18.19
CA ARG A 603 22.37 -33.52 -19.38
C ARG A 603 22.57 -34.61 -20.44
N PRO A 604 22.35 -34.36 -21.74
CA PRO A 604 23.47 -33.93 -22.63
C PRO A 604 22.99 -33.17 -23.91
N PRO A 605 23.81 -33.02 -24.97
CA PRO A 605 24.94 -32.12 -25.14
C PRO A 605 24.70 -31.04 -26.22
N GLN A 606 25.59 -30.04 -26.22
CA GLN A 606 25.69 -28.96 -27.20
C GLN A 606 25.65 -29.42 -28.67
N ARG A 607 24.96 -28.62 -29.49
CA ARG A 607 25.46 -28.18 -30.81
C ARG A 607 25.11 -26.72 -31.03
#